data_AF-A0A1D6NSM9-F1
#
_entry.id   AF-A0A1D6NSM9-F1
#
_cell.length_a   1.000
_cell.length_b   1.000
_cell.length_c   1.000
_cell.angle_alpha   90.00
_cell.angle_beta   90.00
_cell.angle_gamma   90.00
#
_symmetry.space_group_name_H-M   'P 1'
#
loop_
_entity.id
_entity.type
_entity.pdbx_description
1 polymer ?
#
loop_
_entity_poly.entity_id
_entity_poly.type
_entity_poly.pdbx_seq_one_letter_code
_entity_poly.pdbx_strand_id
1 'polypeptide(L)' 'MAKSKDHMAHNQSYKAYKNNIKKPTCGCQTSTKGVLNKAHDDARSRAQNSLSESNNLKALVTSDSKGSFISI' A
#
# COMPACT_ATOMS: atom_id res chain seq x y z
N MET A 1 42.78 6.99 -28.35
CA MET A 1 41.31 6.79 -28.27
C MET A 1 40.64 8.15 -28.35
N ALA A 2 39.71 8.34 -29.29
CA ALA A 2 38.95 9.58 -29.37
C ALA A 2 37.90 9.62 -28.25
N LYS A 3 37.82 10.74 -27.53
CA LYS A 3 36.78 10.96 -26.52
C LYS A 3 35.48 11.38 -27.21
N SER A 4 34.35 10.79 -26.82
CA SER A 4 33.03 11.22 -27.27
C SER A 4 32.57 12.46 -26.48
N LYS A 5 31.60 13.17 -27.04
CA LYS A 5 30.95 14.31 -26.36
C LYS A 5 30.10 13.82 -25.18
N ASP A 6 30.17 14.57 -24.08
CA ASP A 6 29.38 14.30 -22.88
C ASP A 6 27.88 14.53 -23.09
N HIS A 7 27.06 14.02 -22.15
CA HIS A 7 25.62 14.17 -22.20
C HIS A 7 25.20 15.65 -22.17
N MET A 8 24.37 16.06 -23.14
CA MET A 8 23.80 17.40 -23.18
C MET A 8 22.31 17.35 -23.54
N ALA A 9 21.50 18.11 -22.81
CA ALA A 9 20.09 18.34 -23.13
C ALA A 9 19.89 19.40 -24.23
N HIS A 10 20.83 19.51 -25.17
CA HIS A 10 20.77 20.51 -26.23
C HIS A 10 19.56 20.26 -27.14
N ASN A 11 18.83 21.32 -27.50
CA ASN A 11 17.67 21.29 -28.40
C ASN A 11 16.45 20.48 -27.91
N GLN A 12 16.44 20.03 -26.64
CA GLN A 12 15.32 19.26 -26.09
C GLN A 12 14.08 20.14 -25.92
N SER A 13 14.22 21.31 -25.31
CA SER A 13 13.11 22.24 -25.08
C SER A 13 12.50 22.74 -26.39
N TYR A 14 13.33 23.11 -27.36
CA TYR A 14 12.85 23.59 -28.67
C TYR A 14 12.00 22.53 -29.39
N LYS A 15 12.44 21.26 -29.36
CA LYS A 15 11.65 20.14 -29.91
C LYS A 15 10.36 19.88 -29.14
N ALA A 16 10.36 20.02 -27.82
CA ALA A 16 9.15 19.87 -26.99
C ALA A 16 8.11 20.95 -27.31
N TYR A 17 8.54 22.21 -27.47
CA TYR A 17 7.64 23.31 -27.81
C TYR A 17 7.16 23.28 -29.26
N LYS A 18 7.94 22.74 -30.21
CA LYS A 18 7.49 22.52 -31.59
C LYS A 18 6.20 21.71 -31.67
N ASN A 19 6.05 20.72 -30.78
CA ASN A 19 4.88 19.83 -30.73
C ASN A 19 3.85 20.21 -29.65
N ASN A 20 4.06 21.34 -28.96
CA ASN A 20 3.36 21.75 -27.75
C ASN A 20 3.45 20.73 -26.59
N ILE A 21 3.75 21.22 -25.39
CA ILE A 21 3.70 20.39 -24.18
C ILE A 21 2.22 20.16 -23.84
N LYS A 22 1.75 18.93 -24.03
CA LYS A 22 0.35 18.56 -23.79
C LYS A 22 0.04 18.52 -22.29
N LYS A 23 -1.02 19.22 -21.89
CA LYS A 23 -1.60 19.08 -20.56
C LYS A 23 -2.51 17.86 -20.51
N PRO A 24 -2.58 17.12 -19.40
CA PRO A 24 -3.55 16.03 -19.27
C PRO A 24 -4.97 16.61 -19.37
N THR A 25 -5.82 15.95 -20.16
CA THR A 25 -7.24 16.29 -20.25
C THR A 25 -7.97 15.64 -19.09
N CYS A 26 -8.76 16.40 -18.33
CA CYS A 26 -9.63 15.87 -17.29
C CYS A 26 -10.79 15.11 -17.94
N GLY A 27 -10.61 13.81 -18.20
CA GLY A 27 -11.74 12.91 -18.41
C GLY A 27 -12.52 12.75 -17.11
N CYS A 28 -13.83 12.53 -17.20
CA CYS A 28 -14.72 12.38 -16.03
C CYS A 28 -14.40 11.14 -15.15
N GLN A 29 -13.44 10.31 -15.54
CA GLN A 29 -13.07 9.08 -14.83
C GLN A 29 -11.56 9.03 -14.62
N THR A 30 -11.14 9.04 -13.35
CA THR A 30 -9.76 8.80 -12.94
C THR A 30 -9.57 7.32 -12.59
N SER A 31 -8.38 6.77 -12.85
CA SER A 31 -8.06 5.38 -12.50
C SER A 31 -8.07 5.19 -10.98
N THR A 32 -8.82 4.20 -10.49
CA THR A 32 -8.93 3.83 -9.06
C THR A 32 -7.84 2.85 -8.61
N LYS A 33 -6.90 2.49 -9.50
CA LYS A 33 -5.81 1.55 -9.19
C LYS A 33 -5.04 2.03 -7.94
N GLY A 34 -5.08 1.24 -6.88
CA GLY A 34 -4.43 1.52 -5.58
C GLY A 34 -5.39 1.94 -4.45
N VAL A 35 -6.54 2.54 -4.76
CA VAL A 35 -7.52 2.97 -3.74
C VAL A 35 -8.22 1.78 -3.10
N LEU A 36 -8.67 0.82 -3.93
CA LEU A 36 -9.33 -0.41 -3.46
C LEU A 36 -8.38 -1.33 -2.70
N ASN A 37 -7.11 -1.38 -3.11
CA ASN A 37 -6.09 -2.21 -2.45
C ASN A 37 -5.89 -1.75 -1.01
N LYS A 38 -5.80 -0.43 -0.77
CA LYS A 38 -5.60 0.11 0.58
C LYS A 38 -6.80 -0.18 1.51
N ALA A 39 -8.02 0.00 1.03
CA ALA A 39 -9.21 -0.32 1.82
C ALA A 39 -9.30 -1.82 2.17
N HIS A 40 -8.95 -2.68 1.21
CA HIS A 40 -8.89 -4.13 1.42
C HIS A 40 -7.79 -4.52 2.42
N ASP A 41 -6.59 -3.93 2.30
CA ASP A 41 -5.46 -4.22 3.19
C ASP A 41 -5.71 -3.73 4.63
N ASP A 42 -6.32 -2.55 4.79
CA ASP A 42 -6.73 -2.03 6.09
C ASP A 42 -7.77 -2.93 6.76
N ALA A 43 -8.75 -3.45 6.00
CA ALA A 43 -9.74 -4.41 6.50
C ALA A 43 -9.11 -5.76 6.87
N ARG A 44 -8.20 -6.28 6.03
CA ARG A 44 -7.45 -7.51 6.28
C ARG A 44 -6.62 -7.43 7.55
N SER A 45 -5.88 -6.34 7.74
CA SER A 45 -5.04 -6.11 8.93
C SER A 45 -5.88 -6.12 10.22
N ARG A 46 -7.03 -5.44 10.22
CA ARG A 46 -7.97 -5.45 11.35
C ARG A 46 -8.49 -6.84 11.68
N ALA A 47 -8.84 -7.63 10.67
CA ALA A 47 -9.32 -8.99 10.86
C ALA A 47 -8.24 -9.90 11.46
N GLN A 48 -6.99 -9.79 10.99
CA GLN A 48 -5.86 -10.56 11.52
C GLN A 48 -5.56 -10.21 12.98
N ASN A 49 -5.58 -8.93 13.34
CA ASN A 49 -5.36 -8.48 14.71
C ASN A 49 -6.48 -8.94 15.66
N SER A 50 -7.74 -8.89 15.20
CA SER A 50 -8.88 -9.38 15.99
C SER A 50 -8.79 -10.89 16.26
N LEU A 51 -8.36 -11.67 15.26
CA LEU A 51 -8.15 -13.11 15.42
C LEU A 51 -7.03 -13.40 16.44
N SER A 52 -5.89 -12.70 16.36
CA SER A 52 -4.80 -12.92 17.31
C SER A 52 -5.18 -12.53 18.75
N GLU A 53 -5.91 -11.43 18.92
CA GLU A 53 -6.43 -11.00 20.23
C GLU A 53 -7.39 -12.04 20.82
N SER A 54 -8.35 -12.54 20.04
CA SER A 54 -9.29 -13.58 20.50
C SER A 54 -8.60 -14.88 20.89
N ASN A 55 -7.55 -15.27 20.16
CA ASN A 55 -6.77 -16.46 20.46
C ASN A 55 -5.98 -16.31 21.77
N ASN A 56 -5.39 -15.13 22.01
CA ASN A 56 -4.69 -14.83 23.25
C ASN A 56 -5.63 -14.87 24.47
N LEU A 57 -6.83 -14.29 24.35
CA LEU A 57 -7.85 -14.33 25.40
C LEU A 57 -8.32 -15.75 25.69
N LYS A 58 -8.59 -16.55 24.64
CA LYS A 58 -9.01 -17.94 24.78
C LYS A 58 -7.93 -18.80 25.45
N ALA A 59 -6.66 -18.56 25.13
CA ALA A 59 -5.54 -19.25 25.77
C ALA A 59 -5.47 -18.95 27.28
N LEU A 60 -5.65 -17.68 27.67
CA LEU A 60 -5.67 -17.25 29.07
C LEU A 60 -6.85 -17.86 29.86
N VAL A 61 -8.07 -17.78 29.33
CA VAL A 61 -9.25 -18.38 29.97
C VAL A 61 -9.08 -19.90 30.14
N THR A 62 -8.45 -20.55 29.15
CA THR A 62 -8.20 -21.99 29.20
C THR A 62 -7.07 -22.35 30.18
N SER A 63 -6.07 -21.47 30.41
CA SER A 63 -5.03 -21.71 31.42
C SER A 63 -5.56 -21.56 32.84
N ASP A 64 -6.45 -20.59 33.08
CA ASP A 64 -6.99 -20.33 34.42
C ASP A 64 -8.04 -21.37 34.84
N SER A 65 -8.72 -22.00 33.87
CA SER A 65 -9.80 -22.96 34.13
C SER A 65 -9.33 -24.40 34.41
N LYS A 66 -8.09 -24.80 34.08
CA LYS A 66 -7.66 -26.21 34.15
C LYS A 66 -7.39 -26.76 35.56
N GLY A 67 -7.46 -25.93 36.60
CA GLY A 67 -7.17 -26.34 37.98
C GLY A 67 -8.21 -25.93 39.03
N SER A 68 -9.29 -25.22 38.66
CA SER A 68 -10.28 -24.76 39.63
C SER A 68 -11.35 -25.84 39.91
N PHE A 69 -10.95 -26.88 40.64
CA PHE A 69 -11.91 -27.71 41.37
C PHE A 69 -12.26 -26.99 42.66
N ILE A 70 -13.27 -26.12 42.62
CA ILE A 70 -13.85 -25.58 43.84
C ILE A 70 -14.57 -26.74 44.53
N SER A 71 -13.94 -27.30 45.57
CA SER A 71 -14.59 -28.22 46.50
C SER A 71 -15.57 -27.42 47.34
N ILE A 72 -16.86 -27.61 47.09
CA ILE A 72 -17.96 -27.11 47.92
C ILE A 72 -18.17 -28.05 49.11
#